data_AF-A0A945U9C7-F1
#
_entry.id   AF-A0A945U9C7-F1
#
_cell.length_a   1.000
_cell.length_b   1.000
_cell.length_c   1.000
_cell.angle_alpha   90.00
_cell.angle_beta   90.00
_cell.angle_gamma   90.00
#
_symmetry.space_group_name_H-M   'P 1'
#
loop_
_entity.id
_entity.type
_entity.pdbx_description
1 polymer ?
#
loop_
_entity_poly.entity_id
_entity_poly.type
_entity_poly.pdbx_seq_one_letter_code
_entity_poly.pdbx_strand_id
1 'polypeptide(L)' 'MDNVKAKFCIGQLIHHKLFDYRGIILGVDLEFKQTDEWYDEMARSKPPKDKPWYHVLVHQRGSQTYVAEQNLQVDPASSN' A
#
# COMPACT_ATOMS: atom_id res chain seq x y z
N MET A 1 22.14 7.35 -6.75
CA MET A 1 20.78 7.73 -7.18
C MET A 1 19.93 6.49 -7.05
N ASP A 2 19.38 6.29 -5.86
CA ASP A 2 18.51 5.16 -5.55
C ASP A 2 17.23 5.34 -6.37
N ASN A 3 17.11 4.55 -7.43
CA ASN A 3 15.97 4.64 -8.34
C ASN A 3 14.78 3.96 -7.65
N VAL A 4 14.03 4.73 -6.85
CA VAL A 4 12.87 4.22 -6.11
C VAL A 4 11.83 3.74 -7.12
N LYS A 5 11.68 2.41 -7.23
CA LYS A 5 10.76 1.76 -8.16
C LYS A 5 9.59 1.17 -7.39
N ALA A 6 8.39 1.57 -7.76
CA ALA A 6 7.16 0.95 -7.29
C ALA A 6 7.05 -0.50 -7.79
N LYS A 7 6.75 -1.45 -6.90
CA LYS A 7 6.48 -2.84 -7.26
C LYS A 7 5.08 -3.08 -7.83
N PHE A 8 4.10 -2.25 -7.45
CA PHE A 8 2.71 -2.42 -7.85
C PHE A 8 2.24 -1.27 -8.75
N CYS A 9 1.34 -1.58 -9.68
CA CYS A 9 0.78 -0.62 -10.61
C CYS A 9 -0.66 -0.23 -10.23
N ILE A 10 -1.10 0.96 -10.64
CA ILE A 10 -2.50 1.39 -10.51
C ILE A 10 -3.41 0.39 -11.25
N GLY A 11 -4.52 0.01 -10.61
CA GLY A 11 -5.45 -1.00 -11.10
C GLY A 11 -5.08 -2.44 -10.72
N GLN A 12 -3.90 -2.67 -10.14
CA GLN A 12 -3.47 -4.01 -9.73
C GLN A 12 -4.21 -4.47 -8.47
N LEU A 13 -4.65 -5.74 -8.49
CA LEU A 13 -5.22 -6.42 -7.33
C LEU A 13 -4.10 -6.87 -6.38
N ILE A 14 -4.21 -6.48 -5.12
CA ILE A 14 -3.25 -6.82 -4.06
C ILE A 14 -3.95 -7.46 -2.86
N HIS A 15 -3.13 -8.11 -2.04
CA HIS A 15 -3.52 -8.63 -0.73
C HIS A 15 -2.67 -7.99 0.37
N HIS A 16 -3.30 -7.62 1.48
CA HIS A 16 -2.63 -7.03 2.63
C HIS A 16 -2.16 -8.11 3.62
N LYS A 17 -0.85 -8.19 3.84
CA LYS A 17 -0.21 -9.27 4.61
C LYS A 17 -0.62 -9.34 6.08
N LEU A 18 -0.89 -8.20 6.73
CA LEU A 18 -1.18 -8.13 8.18
C LEU A 18 -2.67 -8.15 8.53
N PHE A 19 -3.54 -7.74 7.60
CA PHE A 19 -4.96 -7.50 7.86
C PHE A 19 -5.86 -8.37 6.98
N ASP A 20 -5.26 -9.25 6.17
CA ASP A 20 -5.92 -10.26 5.35
C ASP A 20 -7.08 -9.72 4.49
N TYR A 21 -6.90 -8.54 3.91
CA TYR A 21 -7.88 -7.94 3.00
C TYR A 21 -7.33 -7.80 1.59
N ARG A 22 -8.26 -7.79 0.63
CA ARG A 22 -7.97 -7.54 -0.78
C ARG A 22 -8.34 -6.12 -1.17
N GLY A 23 -7.58 -5.56 -2.09
CA GLY A 23 -7.86 -4.23 -2.61
C GLY A 23 -7.18 -3.96 -3.93
N ILE A 24 -7.55 -2.83 -4.53
CA ILE A 24 -7.01 -2.37 -5.81
C ILE A 24 -6.16 -1.14 -5.56
N ILE A 25 -4.98 -1.07 -6.19
CA ILE A 25 -4.14 0.13 -6.16
C ILE A 25 -4.82 1.26 -6.93
N LEU A 26 -5.05 2.40 -6.28
CA LEU A 26 -5.58 3.62 -6.90
C LEU A 26 -4.49 4.63 -7.24
N GLY A 27 -3.37 4.60 -6.52
CA GLY A 27 -2.29 5.56 -6.67
C GLY A 27 -1.03 5.09 -5.94
N VAL A 28 0.10 5.69 -6.31
CA VAL A 28 1.41 5.43 -5.71
C VAL A 28 2.14 6.73 -5.44
N ASP A 29 2.69 6.85 -4.25
CA ASP A 29 3.65 7.88 -3.87
C ASP A 29 5.00 7.20 -3.63
N LEU A 30 6.08 7.73 -4.20
CA LEU A 30 7.42 7.13 -4.02
C LEU A 30 7.99 7.34 -2.61
N GLU A 31 7.37 8.23 -1.84
CA GLU A 31 7.68 8.56 -0.46
C GLU A 31 6.38 8.76 0.33
N PHE A 32 6.46 8.67 1.65
CA PHE A 32 5.34 8.91 2.54
C PHE A 32 4.87 10.37 2.46
N LYS A 33 3.58 10.60 2.19
CA LYS A 33 2.99 11.95 2.06
C LYS A 33 1.92 12.28 3.10
N GLN A 34 1.74 11.47 4.13
CA GLN A 34 0.79 11.77 5.20
C GLN A 34 1.43 12.48 6.40
N THR A 35 0.61 12.87 7.37
CA THR A 35 1.11 13.57 8.57
C THR A 35 1.87 12.61 9.47
N ASP A 36 2.78 13.16 10.28
CA ASP A 36 3.49 12.37 11.30
C ASP A 36 2.54 11.79 12.34
N GLU A 37 1.45 12.48 12.66
CA GLU A 37 0.37 11.98 13.52
C GLU A 37 -0.26 10.72 12.94
N TRP A 38 -0.66 10.76 11.66
CA TRP A 38 -1.18 9.59 10.98
C TRP A 38 -0.17 8.44 10.98
N TYR A 39 1.11 8.75 10.77
CA TYR A 39 2.18 7.76 10.79
C TYR A 39 2.29 7.06 12.14
N ASP A 40 2.22 7.79 13.26
CA ASP A 40 2.33 7.19 14.58
C ASP A 40 1.08 6.37 14.96
N GLU A 41 -0.12 6.81 14.54
CA GLU A 41 -1.38 6.12 14.84
C GLU A 41 -1.64 4.89 13.95
N MET A 42 -1.44 5.02 12.64
CA MET A 42 -1.87 4.04 11.66
C MET A 42 -0.74 3.11 11.22
N ALA A 43 0.50 3.60 11.13
CA ALA A 43 1.64 2.84 10.65
C ALA A 43 2.28 2.01 11.78
N ARG A 44 1.54 1.02 12.31
CA ARG A 44 1.97 0.18 13.45
C ARG A 44 3.36 -0.43 13.29
N SER A 45 3.75 -0.83 12.08
CA SER A 45 5.08 -1.40 11.80
C SER A 45 6.18 -0.36 11.56
N LYS A 46 5.86 0.93 11.65
CA LYS A 46 6.73 2.09 11.35
C LYS A 46 7.59 1.87 10.09
N PRO A 47 6.97 1.58 8.94
CA PRO A 47 7.65 1.30 7.69
C PRO A 47 8.40 2.54 7.17
N PRO A 48 9.54 2.38 6.46
CA PRO A 48 10.35 3.52 6.03
C PRO A 48 9.56 4.53 5.17
N LYS A 49 9.77 5.82 5.45
CA LYS A 49 9.11 6.93 4.75
C LYS A 49 9.72 7.19 3.37
N ASP A 50 10.96 6.75 3.12
CA ASP A 50 11.68 6.86 1.85
C ASP A 50 11.31 5.78 0.80
N LYS A 51 10.31 4.94 1.10
CA LYS A 51 9.85 3.86 0.24
C LYS A 51 8.47 4.16 -0.34
N PRO A 52 8.05 3.46 -1.42
CA PRO A 52 6.73 3.65 -1.99
C PRO A 52 5.59 3.32 -1.03
N TRP A 53 4.60 4.20 -1.03
CA TRP A 53 3.31 4.05 -0.35
C TRP A 53 2.19 4.06 -1.38
N TYR A 54 1.14 3.30 -1.08
CA TYR A 54 0.06 3.04 -2.02
C TYR A 54 -1.28 3.43 -1.42
N HIS A 55 -2.11 4.03 -2.27
CA HIS A 55 -3.52 4.23 -2.00
C HIS A 55 -4.27 2.99 -2.47
N VAL A 56 -4.95 2.31 -1.55
CA VAL A 56 -5.62 1.03 -1.81
C VAL A 56 -7.11 1.18 -1.56
N LEU A 57 -7.94 0.78 -2.53
CA LEU A 57 -9.37 0.62 -2.35
C LEU A 57 -9.68 -0.76 -1.78
N VAL A 58 -10.24 -0.82 -0.57
CA VAL A 58 -10.55 -2.10 0.08
C VAL A 58 -11.87 -2.65 -0.44
N HIS A 59 -11.85 -3.87 -1.00
CA HIS A 59 -12.99 -4.47 -1.71
C HIS A 59 -14.26 -4.58 -0.86
N GLN A 60 -14.15 -5.01 0.40
CA GLN A 60 -15.33 -5.24 1.26
C GLN A 60 -15.85 -4.00 1.97
N ARG A 61 -15.03 -2.95 2.10
CA ARG A 61 -15.38 -1.75 2.88
C ARG A 61 -15.71 -0.54 2.01
N GLY A 62 -15.39 -0.57 0.71
CA GLY A 62 -15.52 0.59 -0.17
C GLY A 62 -14.72 1.82 0.28
N SER A 63 -13.80 1.63 1.24
CA SER A 63 -13.00 2.69 1.84
C SER A 63 -11.59 2.64 1.28
N GLN A 64 -10.96 3.81 1.15
CA GLN A 64 -9.56 3.92 0.77
C GLN A 64 -8.67 3.83 2.00
N THR A 65 -7.50 3.24 1.84
CA THR A 65 -6.47 3.14 2.88
C THR A 65 -5.10 3.43 2.29
N TYR A 66 -4.17 3.84 3.16
CA TYR A 66 -2.81 4.21 2.79
C TYR A 66 -1.82 3.23 3.41
N VAL A 67 -1.02 2.57 2.57
CA VAL A 67 -0.25 1.39 2.99
C VAL A 67 1.15 1.39 2.39
N ALA A 68 2.15 1.06 3.20
CA ALA A 68 3.51 0.87 2.74
C ALA A 68 3.68 -0.40 1.88
N GLU A 69 4.53 -0.34 0.86
CA GLU A 69 4.78 -1.45 -0.08
C GLU A 69 5.03 -2.81 0.59
N GLN A 70 5.79 -2.81 1.69
CA GLN A 70 6.21 -4.03 2.39
C GLN A 70 5.05 -4.85 2.99
N ASN A 71 3.91 -4.20 3.20
CA ASN A 71 2.69 -4.82 3.74
C ASN A 71 1.78 -5.39 2.64
N LEU A 72 2.12 -5.16 1.37
CA LEU A 72 1.36 -5.62 0.22
C LEU A 72 2.02 -6.83 -0.43
N GLN A 73 1.20 -7.69 -1.02
CA GLN A 73 1.63 -8.76 -1.91
C GLN A 73 0.67 -8.87 -3.09
N VAL A 74 1.15 -9.46 -4.19
CA VAL A 74 0.31 -9.75 -5.37
C VAL A 74 -0.81 -10.70 -4.94
N ASP A 75 -2.04 -10.39 -5.33
CA ASP A 75 -3.15 -11.30 -5.06
C ASP A 75 -3.03 -12.54 -5.96
N PRO A 76 -3.13 -13.77 -5.42
CA PRO A 76 -2.97 -14.99 -6.20
C PRO A 76 -4.00 -15.15 -7.32
N ALA A 77 -5.18 -14.52 -7.22
CA ALA A 77 -6.19 -14.55 -8.28
C ALA A 77 -5.81 -13.65 -9.48
N SER A 78 -4.86 -12.73 -9.33
CA SER A 78 -4.38 -11.89 -10.45
C SER A 78 -3.44 -12.61 -11.41
N SER A 79 -2.99 -13.83 -11.07
CA SER A 79 -2.05 -14.63 -11.86
C SER A 79 -2.71 -15.74 -12.67
N ASN A 80 -4.02 -15.66 -12.91
CA ASN A 80 -4.82 -16.68 -13.62
C ASN A 80 -5.47 -16.13 -14.89
#